data_AF-A0A929A066-F1
#
_entry.id   AF-A0A929A066-F1
#
_cell.length_a   1.000
_cell.length_b   1.000
_cell.length_c   1.000
_cell.angle_alpha   90.00
_cell.angle_beta   90.00
_cell.angle_gamma   90.00
#
_symmetry.space_group_name_H-M   'P 1'
#
loop_
_entity.id
_entity.type
_entity.pdbx_description
1 polymer ?
#
loop_
_entity_poly.entity_id
_entity_poly.type
_entity_poly.pdbx_seq_one_letter_code
_entity_poly.pdbx_strand_id
1 'polypeptide(L)' 'AAPTNVTSLNCLNARQYEVRGQIENQPVVYLHTTIEGESSYYQVVAWTTAKDYEAAKGELQTVVGSFRGT' A
#
# COMPACT_ATOMS: atom_id res chain seq x y z
N ALA A 1 11.77 -5.89 0.49
CA ALA A 1 10.72 -6.19 -0.51
C ALA A 1 11.05 -5.45 -1.80
N ALA A 2 10.84 -6.08 -2.97
CA ALA A 2 10.89 -5.36 -4.25
C ALA A 2 9.65 -4.46 -4.39
N PRO A 3 9.75 -3.31 -5.08
CA PRO A 3 8.58 -2.48 -5.38
C PRO A 3 7.58 -3.24 -6.26
N THR A 4 6.29 -2.91 -6.15
CA THR A 4 5.27 -3.36 -7.10
C THR A 4 5.31 -2.53 -8.38
N ASN A 5 4.39 -2.77 -9.30
CA ASN A 5 4.28 -2.01 -10.55
C ASN A 5 3.57 -0.65 -10.38
N VAL A 6 3.16 -0.27 -9.16
CA VAL A 6 2.54 1.05 -8.91
C VAL A 6 3.64 2.12 -8.90
N THR A 7 3.59 3.00 -9.91
CA THR A 7 4.51 4.13 -10.10
C THR A 7 3.84 5.49 -9.96
N SER A 8 2.51 5.54 -9.94
CA SER A 8 1.74 6.77 -9.74
C SER A 8 0.38 6.50 -9.09
N LEU A 9 -0.17 7.52 -8.44
CA LEU A 9 -1.51 7.50 -7.84
C LEU A 9 -2.15 8.88 -8.04
N ASN A 10 -3.30 8.95 -8.73
CA ASN A 10 -4.00 10.22 -9.01
C ASN A 10 -3.08 11.30 -9.61
N CYS A 11 -2.27 10.93 -10.59
CA CYS A 11 -1.28 11.78 -11.26
C CYS A 11 -0.08 12.22 -10.39
N LEU A 12 0.00 11.80 -9.13
CA LEU A 12 1.18 12.01 -8.28
C LEU A 12 2.16 10.84 -8.42
N ASN A 13 3.45 11.11 -8.33
CA ASN A 13 4.46 10.05 -8.27
C ASN A 13 4.23 9.20 -7.03
N ALA A 14 4.25 7.88 -7.20
CA ALA A 14 4.05 6.97 -6.09
C ALA A 14 4.97 5.76 -6.20
N ARG A 15 5.28 5.15 -5.05
CA ARG A 15 5.97 3.87 -5.00
C ARG A 15 5.33 2.98 -3.95
N GLN A 16 4.95 1.79 -4.37
CA GLN A 16 4.32 0.81 -3.49
C GLN A 16 5.24 -0.39 -3.26
N TYR A 17 5.18 -0.92 -2.05
CA TYR A 17 5.83 -2.16 -1.65
C TYR A 17 4.80 -3.11 -1.05
N GLU A 18 4.87 -4.38 -1.45
CA GLU A 18 4.23 -5.47 -0.71
C GLU A 18 5.22 -5.95 0.36
N VAL A 19 4.89 -5.71 1.63
CA VAL A 19 5.74 -6.11 2.76
C VAL A 19 5.07 -7.26 3.49
N ARG A 20 5.75 -8.39 3.58
CA ARG A 20 5.29 -9.57 4.32
C ARG A 20 6.08 -9.68 5.62
N GLY A 21 5.38 -9.97 6.71
CA GLY A 21 5.98 -10.05 8.04
C GLY A 21 5.10 -10.81 9.03
N GLN A 22 5.45 -10.71 10.31
CA GLN A 22 4.72 -11.30 11.42
C GLN A 22 4.61 -10.30 12.57
N ILE A 23 3.44 -10.24 13.21
CA ILE A 23 3.18 -9.48 14.44
C ILE A 23 2.63 -10.48 15.45
N GLU A 24 3.30 -10.64 16.59
CA GLU A 24 2.85 -11.55 17.67
C GLU A 24 2.47 -12.96 17.15
N ASN A 25 3.30 -13.52 16.27
CA ASN A 25 3.10 -14.79 15.56
C ASN A 25 1.94 -14.83 14.55
N GLN A 26 1.25 -13.72 14.28
CA GLN A 26 0.27 -13.60 13.22
C GLN A 26 0.94 -13.13 11.92
N PRO A 27 0.97 -13.93 10.84
CA PRO A 27 1.46 -13.48 9.54
C PRO A 27 0.56 -12.40 8.95
N VAL A 28 1.17 -11.34 8.44
CA VAL A 28 0.51 -10.14 7.89
C VAL A 28 1.15 -9.70 6.58
N VAL A 29 0.38 -9.04 5.74
CA VAL A 29 0.83 -8.45 4.48
C VAL A 29 0.37 -7.00 4.42
N TYR A 30 1.31 -6.11 4.11
CA TYR A 30 1.09 -4.67 3.95
C TYR A 30 1.26 -4.28 2.48
N LEU A 31 0.36 -3.42 2.00
CA LEU A 31 0.62 -2.52 0.89
C LEU A 31 1.04 -1.17 1.46
N HIS A 32 2.33 -0.89 1.40
CA HIS A 32 2.87 0.41 1.82
C HIS A 32 3.12 1.28 0.59
N THR A 33 2.36 2.35 0.45
CA THR A 33 2.43 3.27 -0.69
C THR A 33 2.93 4.63 -0.22
N THR A 34 4.07 5.07 -0.75
CA THR A 34 4.58 6.43 -0.56
C THR A 34 4.20 7.27 -1.78
N ILE A 35 3.68 8.46 -1.55
CA ILE A 35 3.19 9.38 -2.57
C ILE A 35 3.91 10.71 -2.39
N GLU A 36 4.43 11.25 -3.48
CA GLU A 36 5.03 12.58 -3.53
C GLU A 36 3.95 13.58 -3.91
N GLY A 37 3.49 14.38 -2.95
CA GLY A 37 2.61 15.52 -3.19
C GLY A 37 3.39 16.81 -3.40
N GLU A 38 2.70 17.92 -3.65
CA GLU A 38 3.33 19.20 -4.01
C GLU A 38 4.26 19.76 -2.93
N SER A 39 3.89 19.59 -1.65
CA SER A 39 4.62 20.18 -0.51
C SER A 39 4.92 19.17 0.60
N SER A 40 4.49 17.92 0.44
CA SER A 40 4.57 16.89 1.48
C SER A 40 4.63 15.50 0.86
N TYR A 41 5.28 14.58 1.57
CA TYR A 41 5.18 13.16 1.27
C TYR A 41 4.06 12.55 2.10
N TYR A 42 3.27 11.69 1.46
CA TYR A 42 2.18 10.96 2.10
C TYR A 42 2.48 9.47 2.14
N GLN A 43 1.95 8.79 3.15
CA GLN A 43 2.02 7.33 3.26
C GLN A 43 0.62 6.78 3.43
N VAL A 44 0.26 5.84 2.57
CA VAL A 44 -0.97 5.04 2.70
C VAL A 44 -0.56 3.60 2.98
N VAL A 45 -1.00 3.09 4.11
CA VAL A 45 -0.72 1.72 4.56
C VAL A 45 -2.05 0.97 4.67
N ALA A 46 -2.25 0.01 3.78
CA ALA A 46 -3.36 -0.93 3.84
C ALA A 46 -2.79 -2.32 4.16
N TRP A 47 -3.45 -3.08 5.03
CA TRP A 47 -2.92 -4.38 5.46
C TRP A 47 -4.01 -5.37 5.82
N THR A 48 -3.64 -6.64 5.80
CA THR A 48 -4.49 -7.75 6.24
C THR A 48 -3.63 -8.93 6.70
N THR A 49 -4.26 -10.00 7.19
CA THR A 49 -3.54 -11.25 7.51
C THR A 49 -3.02 -11.90 6.21
N ALA A 50 -1.93 -12.66 6.29
CA ALA A 50 -1.41 -13.34 5.10
C ALA A 50 -2.40 -14.37 4.52
N LYS A 51 -3.30 -14.92 5.36
CA LYS A 51 -4.35 -15.85 4.95
C LYS A 51 -5.37 -15.17 4.02
N ASP A 52 -5.73 -13.94 4.34
CA ASP A 52 -6.81 -13.23 3.63
C ASP A 52 -6.29 -12.34 2.48
N TYR A 53 -4.97 -12.22 2.34
CA TYR A 53 -4.35 -11.27 1.42
C TYR A 53 -4.79 -11.44 -0.03
N GLU A 54 -4.80 -12.66 -0.58
CA GLU A 54 -5.15 -12.86 -1.99
C GLU A 54 -6.61 -12.46 -2.28
N ALA A 55 -7.53 -12.69 -1.34
CA ALA A 55 -8.92 -12.29 -1.48
C ALA A 55 -9.13 -10.78 -1.26
N ALA A 56 -8.41 -10.19 -0.31
CA ALA A 56 -8.55 -8.78 0.06
C ALA A 56 -7.71 -7.83 -0.81
N LYS A 57 -6.78 -8.33 -1.62
CA LYS A 57 -5.83 -7.50 -2.39
C LYS A 57 -6.51 -6.40 -3.22
N GLY A 58 -7.63 -6.71 -3.87
CA GLY A 58 -8.39 -5.73 -4.64
C GLY A 58 -8.99 -4.62 -3.77
N GLU A 59 -9.51 -4.96 -2.60
CA GLU A 59 -10.04 -4.00 -1.63
C GLU A 59 -8.92 -3.13 -1.04
N LEU A 60 -7.78 -3.73 -0.68
CA LEU A 60 -6.61 -2.98 -0.21
C LEU A 60 -6.11 -1.98 -1.27
N GLN A 61 -6.10 -2.36 -2.54
CA GLN A 61 -5.77 -1.44 -3.63
C GLN A 61 -6.83 -0.34 -3.80
N THR A 62 -8.10 -0.65 -3.55
CA THR A 62 -9.19 0.34 -3.56
C THR A 62 -8.99 1.37 -2.44
N VAL A 63 -8.61 0.92 -1.24
CA VAL A 63 -8.24 1.81 -0.12
C VAL A 63 -7.06 2.69 -0.51
N VAL A 64 -5.99 2.13 -1.09
CA VAL A 64 -4.85 2.93 -1.58
C VAL A 64 -5.30 3.97 -2.62
N GLY A 65 -6.11 3.57 -3.61
CA GLY A 65 -6.66 4.44 -4.65
C GLY A 65 -7.62 5.52 -4.18
N SER A 66 -8.15 5.40 -2.96
CA SER A 66 -9.08 6.37 -2.38
C SER A 66 -8.39 7.64 -1.86
N PHE A 67 -7.06 7.68 -1.80
CA PHE A 67 -6.30 8.84 -1.36
C PHE A 67 -6.59 10.09 -2.22
N ARG A 68 -6.72 11.27 -1.61
CA ARG A 68 -7.06 12.55 -2.29
C ARG A 68 -6.17 13.73 -1.89
N GLY A 69 -4.97 13.48 -1.37
CA GLY A 69 -4.02 14.57 -1.11
C GLY A 69 -3.51 15.21 -2.41
N THR A 70 -2.98 16.42 -2.27
CA THR A 70 -2.43 17.28 -3.33
C THR A 70 -0.94 17.46 -3.11
#